data_AF-A0A2G3JY76-F1
#
_entry.id   AF-A0A2G3JY76-F1
#
_cell.length_a   1.000
_cell.length_b   1.000
_cell.length_c   1.000
_cell.angle_alpha   90.00
_cell.angle_beta   90.00
_cell.angle_gamma   90.00
#
_symmetry.space_group_name_H-M   'P 1'
#
loop_
_entity.id
_entity.type
_entity.pdbx_description
1 polymer ?
#
loop_
_entity_poly.entity_id
_entity_poly.type
_entity_poly.pdbx_seq_one_letter_code
_entity_poly.pdbx_strand_id
1 'polypeptide(L)'
;MRLEGVTMASPRYILRVSVEVHDQNPISGLESEQLIPIGSLRVKVTQRGSHLILQAEDFDSEDDAKAFLPQIKVGLWSLALQHNIAFSPSFARREIIRSTDPEAAAYNFANLCIPVEGQLQPLHGNTDEGGYTIFPSHENIVFFSLGKSTARGGASWPAIENTLREGMQRSRQMMTEFESNLPTVFDLYLSHFYENTIQARFLTLIMALEVIAPVIDKHHTVMPLLAEFETKLEATIQVTSDKDALSALKSLQEELRFRKGISISQRLRSLILNEESLNASEREDLAKKIGDAYGLRSTMLHDGISDAQKLSEAMDTTLRAVKLILRARLGLST
;
A
#
# COMPACT_ATOMS: atom_id res chain seq x y z
N MET A 1 0.44 -58.88 9.62
CA MET A 1 0.90 -57.88 8.64
C MET A 1 0.32 -56.54 9.08
N ARG A 2 1.11 -55.71 9.77
CA ARG A 2 0.67 -54.39 10.23
C ARG A 2 0.74 -53.46 9.03
N LEU A 3 -0.39 -52.84 8.66
CA LEU A 3 -0.41 -51.73 7.72
C LEU A 3 0.34 -50.57 8.38
N GLU A 4 1.55 -50.31 7.89
CA GLU A 4 2.29 -49.10 8.24
C GLU A 4 1.42 -47.91 7.88
N GLY A 5 1.10 -47.09 8.89
CA GLY A 5 0.37 -45.86 8.70
C GLY A 5 1.20 -44.96 7.81
N VAL A 6 0.75 -44.77 6.57
CA VAL A 6 1.21 -43.68 5.72
C VAL A 6 0.78 -42.41 6.43
N THR A 7 1.69 -41.81 7.20
CA THR A 7 1.58 -40.41 7.62
C THR A 7 1.52 -39.58 6.34
N MET A 8 0.30 -39.28 5.89
CA MET A 8 0.06 -38.28 4.86
C MET A 8 0.75 -37.01 5.35
N ALA A 9 1.81 -36.60 4.66
CA ALA A 9 2.48 -35.35 4.97
C ALA A 9 1.41 -34.25 4.98
N SER A 10 1.40 -33.43 6.03
CA SER A 10 0.46 -32.31 6.14
C SER A 10 0.49 -31.50 4.84
N PRO A 11 -0.68 -31.10 4.31
CA PRO A 11 -0.73 -30.39 3.05
C PRO A 11 0.08 -29.10 3.19
N ARG A 12 1.00 -28.88 2.24
CA ARG A 12 1.70 -27.60 2.10
C ARG A 12 0.74 -26.57 1.52
N TYR A 13 0.92 -25.31 1.89
CA TYR A 13 0.10 -24.20 1.43
C TYR A 13 0.88 -23.27 0.51
N ILE A 14 0.14 -22.59 -0.36
CA ILE A 14 0.63 -21.58 -1.29
C ILE A 14 -0.02 -20.25 -0.91
N LEU A 15 0.78 -19.19 -0.80
CA LEU A 15 0.30 -17.80 -0.83
C LEU A 15 0.49 -17.26 -2.25
N ARG A 16 -0.61 -16.90 -2.89
CA ARG A 16 -0.59 -16.17 -4.17
C ARG A 16 -1.08 -14.75 -3.96
N VAL A 17 -0.32 -13.77 -4.42
CA VAL A 17 -0.69 -12.35 -4.43
C VAL A 17 -0.64 -11.85 -5.86
N SER A 18 -1.69 -11.20 -6.31
CA SER A 18 -1.78 -10.61 -7.66
C SER A 18 -2.23 -9.17 -7.54
N VAL A 19 -1.44 -8.28 -8.14
CA VAL A 19 -1.74 -6.84 -8.21
C VAL A 19 -1.82 -6.41 -9.66
N GLU A 20 -2.78 -5.56 -9.95
CA GLU A 20 -2.94 -4.98 -11.28
C GLU A 20 -1.96 -3.81 -11.43
N VAL A 21 -0.95 -3.98 -12.29
CA VAL A 21 0.05 -2.96 -12.61
C VAL A 21 -0.55 -1.95 -13.58
N HIS A 22 -0.24 -0.67 -13.37
CA HIS A 22 -0.63 0.37 -14.30
C HIS A 22 0.11 0.21 -15.64
N ASP A 23 -0.63 0.15 -16.75
CA ASP A 23 -0.15 -0.13 -18.12
C ASP A 23 0.98 0.78 -18.64
N GLN A 24 1.32 1.86 -17.91
CA GLN A 24 2.37 2.78 -18.31
C GLN A 24 3.78 2.21 -18.15
N ASN A 25 4.00 1.24 -17.25
CA ASN A 25 5.33 0.70 -16.93
C ASN A 25 5.33 -0.84 -16.83
N PRO A 26 5.16 -1.58 -17.93
CA PRO A 26 5.22 -3.05 -17.89
C PRO A 26 6.65 -3.53 -17.59
N ILE A 27 6.75 -4.74 -17.00
CA ILE A 27 8.04 -5.32 -16.64
C ILE A 27 8.43 -6.32 -17.73
N SER A 28 9.52 -6.04 -18.44
CA SER A 28 10.05 -6.97 -19.46
C SER A 28 10.83 -8.12 -18.82
N GLY A 29 10.81 -9.32 -19.41
CA GLY A 29 11.48 -10.50 -18.86
C GLY A 29 10.61 -11.36 -17.94
N LEU A 30 9.33 -11.00 -17.76
CA LEU A 30 8.34 -11.76 -17.00
C LEU A 30 7.40 -12.59 -17.90
N GLU A 31 7.75 -12.78 -19.18
CA GLU A 31 7.06 -13.68 -20.11
C GLU A 31 7.24 -15.16 -19.70
N SER A 32 8.22 -15.43 -18.84
CA SER A 32 8.48 -16.73 -18.21
C SER A 32 8.58 -16.58 -16.69
N GLU A 33 8.37 -17.68 -15.97
CA GLU A 33 8.44 -17.71 -14.51
C GLU A 33 9.85 -17.36 -14.01
N GLN A 34 9.93 -16.37 -13.13
CA GLN A 34 11.15 -16.00 -12.42
C GLN A 34 11.08 -16.48 -10.96
N LEU A 35 12.20 -16.94 -10.42
CA LEU A 35 12.27 -17.43 -9.04
C LEU A 35 13.16 -16.52 -8.19
N ILE A 36 12.62 -15.97 -7.10
CA ILE A 36 13.39 -15.23 -6.10
C ILE A 36 13.49 -16.05 -4.80
N PRO A 37 14.71 -16.26 -4.27
CA PRO A 37 14.88 -16.84 -2.94
C PRO A 37 14.63 -15.78 -1.85
N ILE A 38 13.72 -16.07 -0.91
CA ILE A 38 13.41 -15.24 0.26
C ILE A 38 13.53 -16.11 1.52
N GLY A 39 14.70 -16.06 2.17
CA GLY A 39 15.00 -16.95 3.29
C GLY A 39 15.02 -18.42 2.84
N SER A 40 14.21 -19.27 3.47
CA SER A 40 14.02 -20.67 3.08
C SER A 40 12.98 -20.88 1.98
N LEU A 41 12.21 -19.84 1.63
CA LEU A 41 11.11 -19.92 0.68
C LEU A 41 11.56 -19.49 -0.72
N ARG A 42 10.83 -19.96 -1.73
CA ARG A 42 10.95 -19.51 -3.11
C ARG A 42 9.68 -18.79 -3.51
N VAL A 43 9.84 -17.60 -4.07
CA VAL A 43 8.74 -16.78 -4.60
C VAL A 43 8.83 -16.81 -6.11
N LYS A 44 7.82 -17.39 -6.75
CA LYS A 44 7.60 -17.34 -8.19
C LYS A 44 7.03 -15.98 -8.55
N VAL A 45 7.58 -15.34 -9.57
CA VAL A 45 7.13 -14.05 -10.08
C VAL A 45 6.82 -14.20 -11.57
N THR A 46 5.61 -13.83 -11.95
CA THR A 46 5.11 -13.91 -13.34
C THR A 46 4.28 -12.68 -13.65
N GLN A 47 4.20 -12.30 -14.92
CA GLN A 47 3.24 -11.30 -15.38
C GLN A 47 2.23 -11.95 -16.33
N ARG A 48 0.94 -11.77 -16.04
CA ARG A 48 -0.17 -12.23 -16.89
C ARG A 48 -1.08 -11.05 -17.21
N GLY A 49 -1.01 -10.56 -18.46
CA GLY A 49 -1.70 -9.32 -18.84
C GLY A 49 -1.20 -8.13 -18.00
N SER A 50 -2.12 -7.40 -17.38
CA SER A 50 -1.82 -6.30 -16.44
C SER A 50 -1.46 -6.79 -15.03
N HIS A 51 -1.56 -8.08 -14.73
CA HIS A 51 -1.33 -8.59 -13.38
C HIS A 51 0.13 -9.03 -13.15
N LEU A 52 0.75 -8.46 -12.12
CA LEU A 52 1.99 -8.97 -11.52
C LEU A 52 1.64 -9.94 -10.40
N ILE A 53 2.06 -11.19 -10.55
CA ILE A 53 1.71 -12.29 -9.66
C ILE A 53 2.96 -12.75 -8.92
N LEU A 54 2.88 -12.78 -7.59
CA LEU A 54 3.88 -13.34 -6.69
C LEU A 54 3.29 -14.55 -5.98
N GLN A 55 3.92 -15.71 -6.11
CA GLN A 55 3.47 -16.96 -5.53
C GLN A 55 4.58 -17.55 -4.64
N ALA A 56 4.36 -17.54 -3.34
CA ALA A 56 5.21 -18.19 -2.35
C ALA A 56 4.63 -19.55 -1.99
N GLU A 57 5.48 -20.57 -1.91
CA GLU A 57 5.07 -21.97 -1.72
C GLU A 57 5.70 -22.56 -0.45
N ASP A 58 5.32 -23.80 -0.13
CA ASP A 58 5.88 -24.63 0.95
C ASP A 58 5.56 -24.22 2.39
N PHE A 59 4.47 -23.46 2.62
CA PHE A 59 4.02 -23.15 3.99
C PHE A 59 3.41 -24.36 4.69
N ASP A 60 3.66 -24.52 6.00
CA ASP A 60 3.09 -25.60 6.81
C ASP A 60 1.61 -25.38 7.15
N SER A 61 1.13 -24.13 7.11
CA SER A 61 -0.24 -23.74 7.43
C SER A 61 -0.72 -22.52 6.64
N GLU A 62 -2.04 -22.29 6.61
CA GLU A 62 -2.61 -21.05 6.07
C GLU A 62 -2.15 -19.82 6.85
N ASP A 63 -1.96 -19.94 8.16
CA ASP A 63 -1.54 -18.83 9.01
C ASP A 63 -0.10 -18.43 8.73
N ASP A 64 0.80 -19.39 8.50
CA ASP A 64 2.18 -19.12 8.08
C ASP A 64 2.23 -18.44 6.72
N ALA A 65 1.41 -18.93 5.77
CA ALA A 65 1.26 -18.30 4.47
C ALA A 65 0.76 -16.86 4.60
N LYS A 66 -0.27 -16.62 5.42
CA LYS A 66 -0.82 -15.28 5.68
C LYS A 66 0.19 -14.36 6.36
N ALA A 67 0.99 -14.87 7.30
CA ALA A 67 2.03 -14.11 7.99
C ALA A 67 3.16 -13.65 7.06
N PHE A 68 3.29 -14.26 5.88
CA PHE A 68 4.24 -13.85 4.84
C PHE A 68 3.72 -12.68 3.98
N LEU A 69 2.43 -12.38 3.99
CA LEU A 69 1.83 -11.32 3.16
C LEU A 69 2.48 -9.93 3.34
N PRO A 70 2.81 -9.45 4.56
CA PRO A 70 3.52 -8.18 4.74
C PRO A 70 4.84 -8.11 3.97
N GLN A 71 5.53 -9.24 3.80
CA GLN A 71 6.81 -9.30 3.09
C GLN A 71 6.61 -9.00 1.62
N ILE A 72 5.63 -9.66 0.98
CA ILE A 72 5.24 -9.39 -0.40
C ILE A 72 4.82 -7.93 -0.57
N LYS A 73 4.03 -7.37 0.35
CA LYS A 73 3.61 -5.95 0.29
C LYS A 73 4.79 -4.99 0.29
N VAL A 74 5.76 -5.16 1.19
CA VAL A 74 6.95 -4.29 1.24
C VAL A 74 7.80 -4.45 -0.01
N GLY A 75 7.93 -5.67 -0.55
CA GLY A 75 8.57 -5.89 -1.86
C GLY A 75 7.90 -5.08 -2.97
N LEU A 76 6.59 -5.19 -3.10
CA LEU A 76 5.80 -4.45 -4.09
C LEU A 76 5.90 -2.93 -3.89
N TRP A 77 5.78 -2.43 -2.67
CA TRP A 77 5.96 -1.01 -2.36
C TRP A 77 7.36 -0.50 -2.69
N SER A 78 8.38 -1.33 -2.50
CA SER A 78 9.76 -1.00 -2.89
C SER A 78 9.89 -0.85 -4.41
N LEU A 79 9.19 -1.69 -5.19
CA LEU A 79 9.10 -1.53 -6.65
C LEU A 79 8.43 -0.21 -7.04
N ALA A 80 7.32 0.13 -6.39
CA ALA A 80 6.63 1.39 -6.64
C ALA A 80 7.53 2.60 -6.35
N LEU A 81 8.26 2.60 -5.23
CA LEU A 81 9.13 3.70 -4.84
C LEU A 81 10.37 3.83 -5.71
N GLN A 82 11.08 2.74 -6.01
CA GLN A 82 12.36 2.83 -6.72
C GLN A 82 12.19 2.91 -8.23
N HIS A 83 11.19 2.20 -8.77
CA HIS A 83 11.01 2.04 -10.22
C HIS A 83 9.73 2.69 -10.77
N ASN A 84 8.94 3.37 -9.93
CA ASN A 84 7.64 3.95 -10.29
C ASN A 84 6.69 2.91 -10.93
N ILE A 85 6.80 1.64 -10.51
CA ILE A 85 5.88 0.58 -10.91
C ILE A 85 4.64 0.69 -10.05
N ALA A 86 3.68 1.48 -10.53
CA ALA A 86 2.40 1.67 -9.87
C ALA A 86 1.51 0.44 -10.06
N PHE A 87 0.76 0.10 -9.02
CA PHE A 87 -0.21 -0.98 -9.05
C PHE A 87 -1.40 -0.64 -8.16
N SER A 88 -2.53 -1.28 -8.41
CA SER A 88 -3.73 -1.18 -7.58
C SER A 88 -3.52 -2.00 -6.30
N PRO A 89 -3.54 -1.38 -5.10
CA PRO A 89 -3.25 -2.06 -3.84
C PRO A 89 -4.46 -2.87 -3.34
N SER A 90 -4.97 -3.79 -4.17
CA SER A 90 -5.98 -4.75 -3.73
C SER A 90 -5.30 -5.90 -3.00
N PHE A 91 -5.21 -5.80 -1.67
CA PHE A 91 -4.68 -6.87 -0.81
C PHE A 91 -5.78 -7.55 0.02
N ALA A 92 -7.01 -7.56 -0.49
CA ALA A 92 -8.11 -8.31 0.10
C ALA A 92 -7.94 -9.82 -0.15
N ARG A 93 -8.38 -10.65 0.81
CA ARG A 93 -8.45 -12.10 0.60
C ARG A 93 -9.52 -12.37 -0.45
N ARG A 94 -9.21 -13.19 -1.45
CA ARG A 94 -10.20 -13.74 -2.37
C ARG A 94 -10.62 -15.14 -1.92
N GLU A 95 -11.91 -15.38 -2.04
CA GLU A 95 -12.50 -16.67 -1.71
C GLU A 95 -12.45 -17.57 -2.95
N ILE A 96 -12.00 -18.82 -2.75
CA ILE A 96 -12.02 -19.82 -3.82
C ILE A 96 -13.39 -20.47 -3.84
N ILE A 97 -14.06 -20.37 -4.99
CA ILE A 97 -15.26 -21.15 -5.28
C ILE A 97 -14.80 -22.55 -5.65
N ARG A 98 -14.89 -23.49 -4.69
CA ARG A 98 -14.44 -24.87 -4.90
C ARG A 98 -15.43 -25.69 -5.70
N SER A 99 -14.89 -26.49 -6.62
CA SER A 99 -15.65 -27.44 -7.42
C SER A 99 -16.09 -28.62 -6.55
N THR A 100 -17.35 -29.02 -6.65
CA THR A 100 -17.83 -30.26 -6.01
C THR A 100 -17.34 -31.52 -6.73
N ASP A 101 -17.07 -31.40 -8.03
CA ASP A 101 -16.48 -32.42 -8.89
C ASP A 101 -15.34 -31.78 -9.72
N PRO A 102 -14.08 -31.89 -9.25
CA PRO A 102 -12.94 -31.30 -9.93
C PRO A 102 -12.66 -31.86 -11.33
N GLU A 103 -12.99 -33.13 -11.59
CA GLU A 103 -12.78 -33.75 -12.90
C GLU A 103 -13.78 -33.22 -13.92
N ALA A 104 -15.06 -33.19 -13.56
CA ALA A 104 -16.11 -32.61 -14.41
C ALA A 104 -15.88 -31.11 -14.64
N ALA A 105 -15.41 -30.38 -13.62
CA ALA A 105 -15.08 -28.96 -13.74
C ALA A 105 -13.94 -28.73 -14.76
N ALA A 106 -12.88 -29.56 -14.73
CA ALA A 106 -11.78 -29.47 -15.68
C ALA A 106 -12.24 -29.73 -17.12
N TYR A 107 -13.10 -30.75 -17.31
CA TYR A 107 -13.67 -31.07 -18.62
C TYR A 107 -14.54 -29.94 -19.18
N ASN A 108 -15.42 -29.38 -18.35
CA ASN A 108 -16.29 -28.26 -18.76
C ASN A 108 -15.47 -27.00 -19.08
N PHE A 109 -14.43 -26.72 -18.30
CA PHE A 109 -13.54 -25.59 -18.53
C PHE A 109 -12.75 -25.73 -19.84
N ALA A 110 -12.16 -26.91 -20.08
CA ALA A 110 -11.45 -27.21 -21.31
C ALA A 110 -12.32 -26.93 -22.55
N ASN A 111 -13.56 -27.42 -22.55
CA ASN A 111 -14.51 -27.22 -23.65
C ASN A 111 -14.86 -25.74 -23.90
N LEU A 112 -14.70 -24.86 -22.91
CA LEU A 112 -15.03 -23.44 -23.03
C LEU A 112 -13.88 -22.61 -23.61
N CYS A 113 -12.62 -23.03 -23.41
CA CYS A 113 -11.44 -22.22 -23.71
C CYS A 113 -10.67 -22.66 -24.98
N ILE A 114 -10.34 -23.95 -25.14
CA ILE A 114 -9.65 -24.56 -26.32
C ILE A 114 -9.86 -26.09 -26.25
N PRO A 115 -10.09 -26.82 -27.37
CA PRO A 115 -10.05 -28.29 -27.34
C PRO A 115 -8.69 -28.81 -26.86
N VAL A 116 -8.68 -29.56 -25.75
CA VAL A 116 -7.44 -30.04 -25.13
C VAL A 116 -7.08 -31.42 -25.70
N GLU A 117 -5.90 -31.54 -26.29
CA GLU A 117 -5.21 -32.82 -26.46
C GLU A 117 -4.40 -33.12 -25.19
N GLY A 118 -4.81 -34.12 -24.40
CA GLY A 118 -4.06 -34.57 -23.22
C GLY A 118 -4.92 -34.93 -22.00
N GLN A 119 -4.27 -35.39 -20.93
CA GLN A 119 -4.93 -35.71 -19.66
C GLN A 119 -5.21 -34.41 -18.90
N LEU A 120 -6.49 -34.13 -18.65
CA LEU A 120 -6.92 -32.95 -17.90
C LEU A 120 -6.58 -33.11 -16.42
N GLN A 121 -5.92 -32.10 -15.84
CA GLN A 121 -5.74 -32.04 -14.39
C GLN A 121 -7.06 -31.63 -13.73
N PRO A 122 -7.43 -32.22 -12.57
CA PRO A 122 -8.65 -31.84 -11.86
C PRO A 122 -8.65 -30.35 -11.51
N LEU A 123 -9.79 -29.68 -11.70
CA LEU A 123 -9.97 -28.25 -11.41
C LEU A 123 -10.68 -28.09 -10.07
N HIS A 124 -9.92 -27.80 -9.01
CA HIS A 124 -10.42 -27.82 -7.63
C HIS A 124 -11.20 -26.56 -7.27
N GLY A 125 -11.00 -25.46 -7.99
CA GLY A 125 -11.79 -24.26 -7.79
C GLY A 125 -11.37 -23.11 -8.69
N ASN A 126 -12.06 -21.98 -8.52
CA ASN A 126 -11.74 -20.76 -9.23
C ASN A 126 -11.96 -19.51 -8.36
N THR A 127 -11.36 -18.40 -8.78
CA THR A 127 -11.49 -17.09 -8.13
C THR A 127 -11.13 -15.96 -9.09
N ASP A 128 -11.47 -14.73 -8.70
CA ASP A 128 -10.97 -13.51 -9.33
C ASP A 128 -9.43 -13.40 -9.24
N GLU A 129 -8.81 -12.81 -10.25
CA GLU A 129 -7.36 -12.70 -10.38
C GLU A 129 -6.69 -11.83 -9.29
N GLY A 130 -7.23 -10.64 -9.01
CA GLY A 130 -6.60 -9.66 -8.12
C GLY A 130 -6.82 -9.90 -6.63
N GLY A 131 -5.89 -9.54 -5.76
CA GLY A 131 -5.95 -9.83 -4.33
C GLY A 131 -4.93 -10.87 -3.89
N TYR A 132 -5.12 -11.42 -2.68
CA TYR A 132 -4.38 -12.59 -2.26
C TYR A 132 -5.28 -13.80 -2.04
N THR A 133 -4.75 -14.98 -2.32
CA THR A 133 -5.41 -16.26 -2.10
C THR A 133 -4.43 -17.21 -1.41
N ILE A 134 -4.95 -18.02 -0.49
CA ILE A 134 -4.18 -19.07 0.19
C ILE A 134 -4.90 -20.38 -0.05
N PHE A 135 -4.17 -21.39 -0.53
CA PHE A 135 -4.74 -22.71 -0.86
C PHE A 135 -3.69 -23.82 -0.72
N PRO A 136 -4.11 -25.08 -0.48
CA PRO A 136 -3.23 -26.24 -0.49
C PRO A 136 -2.52 -26.42 -1.84
N SER A 137 -1.25 -26.82 -1.82
CA SER A 137 -0.41 -26.94 -3.01
C SER A 137 -0.86 -28.02 -4.01
N HIS A 138 -1.71 -28.95 -3.58
CA HIS A 138 -2.29 -29.97 -4.45
C HIS A 138 -3.60 -29.52 -5.11
N GLU A 139 -4.17 -28.38 -4.70
CA GLU A 139 -5.36 -27.80 -5.36
C GLU A 139 -4.93 -27.03 -6.62
N ASN A 140 -5.49 -27.40 -7.76
CA ASN A 140 -5.39 -26.65 -9.00
C ASN A 140 -6.53 -25.62 -9.08
N ILE A 141 -6.17 -24.34 -9.00
CA ILE A 141 -7.09 -23.20 -8.96
C ILE A 141 -6.95 -22.35 -10.22
N VAL A 142 -8.06 -22.05 -10.88
CA VAL A 142 -8.09 -21.13 -12.03
C VAL A 142 -8.40 -19.71 -11.58
N PHE A 143 -7.63 -18.75 -12.10
CA PHE A 143 -7.77 -17.33 -11.82
C PHE A 143 -8.27 -16.59 -13.05
N PHE A 144 -9.37 -15.84 -12.89
CA PHE A 144 -10.03 -15.12 -13.98
C PHE A 144 -9.68 -13.63 -13.98
N SER A 145 -9.26 -13.11 -15.14
CA SER A 145 -9.01 -11.69 -15.38
C SER A 145 -9.67 -11.22 -16.68
N LEU A 146 -10.39 -10.09 -16.63
CA LEU A 146 -10.89 -9.39 -17.82
C LEU A 146 -9.96 -8.20 -18.09
N GLY A 147 -8.97 -8.35 -18.97
CA GLY A 147 -7.92 -7.34 -19.17
C GLY A 147 -7.66 -7.00 -20.64
N LYS A 148 -7.35 -5.72 -20.90
CA LYS A 148 -6.74 -5.27 -22.16
C LYS A 148 -5.22 -5.29 -21.96
N SER A 149 -4.49 -5.89 -22.90
CA SER A 149 -3.03 -5.87 -22.89
C SER A 149 -2.53 -4.74 -23.79
N THR A 150 -1.72 -3.83 -23.26
CA THR A 150 -0.92 -2.92 -24.08
C THR A 150 0.55 -3.04 -23.67
N ALA A 151 1.44 -3.27 -24.64
CA ALA A 151 2.88 -3.39 -24.40
C ALA A 151 3.58 -2.09 -24.79
N ARG A 152 4.38 -1.53 -23.87
CA ARG A 152 5.33 -0.43 -24.09
C ARG A 152 6.64 -0.77 -23.39
N GLY A 153 7.75 -0.11 -23.73
CA GLY A 153 9.03 -0.38 -23.05
C GLY A 153 9.01 0.11 -21.61
N GLY A 154 9.12 -0.80 -20.64
CA GLY A 154 9.29 -0.49 -19.22
C GLY A 154 10.57 -1.11 -18.62
N ALA A 155 10.64 -1.19 -17.29
CA ALA A 155 11.81 -1.72 -16.59
C ALA A 155 12.04 -3.21 -16.91
N SER A 156 13.30 -3.64 -16.96
CA SER A 156 13.63 -5.05 -17.14
C SER A 156 13.65 -5.79 -15.81
N TRP A 157 13.26 -7.07 -15.82
CA TRP A 157 13.28 -7.92 -14.64
C TRP A 157 14.63 -7.87 -13.87
N PRO A 158 15.80 -7.99 -14.52
CA PRO A 158 17.08 -7.89 -13.81
C PRO A 158 17.29 -6.57 -13.08
N ALA A 159 16.70 -5.46 -13.57
CA ALA A 159 16.80 -4.16 -12.92
C ALA A 159 15.94 -4.04 -11.66
N ILE A 160 14.85 -4.82 -11.56
CA ILE A 160 13.87 -4.71 -10.48
C ILE A 160 13.90 -5.87 -9.48
N GLU A 161 14.47 -7.02 -9.87
CA GLU A 161 14.53 -8.23 -9.06
C GLU A 161 15.17 -7.94 -7.69
N ASN A 162 16.30 -7.23 -7.68
CA ASN A 162 17.01 -6.85 -6.46
C ASN A 162 16.12 -6.02 -5.53
N THR A 163 15.45 -5.02 -6.06
CA THR A 163 14.54 -4.16 -5.29
C THR A 163 13.41 -4.95 -4.65
N LEU A 164 12.76 -5.82 -5.43
CA LEU A 164 11.66 -6.66 -4.95
C LEU A 164 12.15 -7.61 -3.84
N ARG A 165 13.29 -8.28 -4.08
CA ARG A 165 13.93 -9.18 -3.11
C ARG A 165 14.30 -8.48 -1.82
N GLU A 166 15.01 -7.35 -1.90
CA GLU A 166 15.46 -6.60 -0.73
C GLU A 166 14.27 -6.08 0.09
N GLY A 167 13.23 -5.57 -0.57
CA GLY A 167 12.01 -5.14 0.10
C GLY A 167 11.34 -6.28 0.87
N MET A 168 11.18 -7.44 0.23
CA MET A 168 10.62 -8.63 0.88
C MET A 168 11.46 -9.06 2.09
N GLN A 169 12.79 -9.06 1.99
CA GLN A 169 13.68 -9.48 3.09
C GLN A 169 13.69 -8.50 4.27
N ARG A 170 13.62 -7.18 4.03
CA ARG A 170 13.65 -6.14 5.08
C ARG A 170 12.36 -6.09 5.90
N SER A 171 11.23 -6.46 5.31
CA SER A 171 9.94 -6.49 5.99
C SER A 171 9.97 -7.25 7.33
N ARG A 172 10.78 -8.32 7.44
CA ARG A 172 10.91 -9.15 8.64
C ARG A 172 11.45 -8.37 9.84
N GLN A 173 12.25 -7.34 9.60
CA GLN A 173 12.79 -6.44 10.63
C GLN A 173 11.78 -5.35 11.01
N MET A 174 10.86 -5.01 10.10
CA MET A 174 9.88 -3.93 10.28
C MET A 174 8.53 -4.39 10.83
N MET A 175 8.25 -5.70 10.89
CA MET A 175 6.94 -6.24 11.32
C MET A 175 6.54 -5.87 12.76
N THR A 176 7.48 -5.43 13.60
CA THR A 176 7.23 -4.90 14.95
C THR A 176 6.87 -3.42 14.98
N GLU A 177 7.09 -2.68 13.88
CA GLU A 177 6.96 -1.23 13.77
C GLU A 177 6.14 -0.80 12.54
N PHE A 178 5.22 -1.63 12.07
CA PHE A 178 4.27 -1.18 11.06
C PHE A 178 3.41 -0.07 11.68
N GLU A 179 3.82 1.18 11.47
CA GLU A 179 3.02 2.35 11.79
C GLU A 179 1.63 2.11 11.19
N SER A 180 0.58 2.23 12.02
CA SER A 180 -0.80 1.90 11.65
C SER A 180 -1.26 2.54 10.35
N ASN A 181 -0.60 3.62 9.94
CA ASN A 181 -0.96 4.46 8.81
C ASN A 181 -0.19 4.11 7.53
N LEU A 182 0.90 3.33 7.60
CA LEU A 182 1.78 3.10 6.45
C LEU A 182 1.06 2.49 5.22
N PRO A 183 0.16 1.49 5.36
CA PRO A 183 -0.64 1.00 4.25
C PRO A 183 -1.46 2.12 3.57
N THR A 184 -2.10 2.98 4.36
CA THR A 184 -2.90 4.11 3.86
C THR A 184 -2.04 5.13 3.11
N VAL A 185 -0.83 5.42 3.59
CA VAL A 185 0.10 6.32 2.88
C VAL A 185 0.51 5.73 1.54
N PHE A 186 0.77 4.42 1.48
CA PHE A 186 1.06 3.74 0.22
C PHE A 186 -0.14 3.69 -0.72
N ASP A 187 -1.35 3.52 -0.21
CA ASP A 187 -2.56 3.58 -1.05
C ASP A 187 -2.67 4.96 -1.71
N LEU A 188 -2.50 6.05 -0.95
CA LEU A 188 -2.47 7.41 -1.48
C LEU A 188 -1.31 7.63 -2.47
N TYR A 189 -0.11 7.16 -2.12
CA TYR A 189 1.03 7.22 -3.02
C TYR A 189 0.81 6.40 -4.30
N LEU A 190 0.13 5.27 -4.28
CA LEU A 190 -0.16 4.52 -5.51
C LEU A 190 -1.26 5.19 -6.31
N SER A 191 -2.30 5.72 -5.65
CA SER A 191 -3.41 6.42 -6.28
C SER A 191 -2.98 7.63 -7.11
N HIS A 192 -1.91 8.35 -6.71
CA HIS A 192 -1.46 9.50 -7.50
C HIS A 192 -1.05 9.13 -8.95
N PHE A 193 -0.65 7.89 -9.22
CA PHE A 193 -0.31 7.47 -10.59
C PHE A 193 -1.55 7.36 -11.50
N TYR A 194 -2.72 7.12 -10.91
CA TYR A 194 -3.99 6.94 -11.61
C TYR A 194 -4.78 8.26 -11.77
N GLU A 195 -4.31 9.33 -11.14
CA GLU A 195 -4.93 10.64 -11.26
C GLU A 195 -4.66 11.27 -12.64
N ASN A 196 -5.70 11.86 -13.22
CA ASN A 196 -5.66 12.40 -14.59
C ASN A 196 -5.10 13.83 -14.69
N THR A 197 -5.07 14.57 -13.58
CA THR A 197 -4.61 15.97 -13.56
C THR A 197 -3.47 16.17 -12.56
N ILE A 198 -2.54 17.08 -12.87
CA ILE A 198 -1.44 17.42 -11.96
C ILE A 198 -1.98 17.91 -10.61
N GLN A 199 -3.09 18.64 -10.62
CA GLN A 199 -3.77 19.08 -9.40
C GLN A 199 -4.19 17.91 -8.52
N ALA A 200 -4.88 16.90 -9.06
CA ALA A 200 -5.33 15.75 -8.29
C ALA A 200 -4.15 14.91 -7.78
N ARG A 201 -3.11 14.74 -8.62
CA ARG A 201 -1.85 14.09 -8.23
C ARG A 201 -1.21 14.80 -7.03
N PHE A 202 -1.09 16.12 -7.12
CA PHE A 202 -0.50 16.95 -6.09
C PHE A 202 -1.29 16.88 -4.77
N LEU A 203 -2.62 17.04 -4.82
CA LEU A 203 -3.47 16.95 -3.63
C LEU A 203 -3.38 15.57 -2.96
N THR A 204 -3.35 14.50 -3.76
CA THR A 204 -3.20 13.13 -3.26
C THR A 204 -1.86 12.91 -2.56
N LEU A 205 -0.76 13.45 -3.10
CA LEU A 205 0.56 13.37 -2.46
C LEU A 205 0.64 14.23 -1.18
N ILE A 206 0.01 15.40 -1.15
CA ILE A 206 -0.09 16.19 0.09
C ILE A 206 -0.86 15.42 1.15
N MET A 207 -1.98 14.78 0.81
CA MET A 207 -2.72 13.91 1.73
C MET A 207 -1.86 12.77 2.26
N ALA A 208 -1.02 12.16 1.41
CA ALA A 208 -0.07 11.13 1.86
C ALA A 208 0.89 11.67 2.93
N LEU A 209 1.39 12.91 2.76
CA LEU A 209 2.21 13.58 3.78
C LEU A 209 1.42 13.93 5.06
N GLU A 210 0.15 14.31 4.95
CA GLU A 210 -0.69 14.59 6.13
C GLU A 210 -0.92 13.35 7.00
N VAL A 211 -1.12 12.19 6.35
CA VAL A 211 -1.36 10.91 7.03
C VAL A 211 -0.11 10.39 7.74
N ILE A 212 1.07 10.58 7.15
CA ILE A 212 2.34 10.14 7.74
C ILE A 212 2.91 11.10 8.79
N ALA A 213 2.50 12.37 8.77
CA ALA A 213 2.98 13.33 9.74
C ALA A 213 2.50 12.97 11.16
N PRO A 214 3.37 12.92 12.17
CA PRO A 214 2.96 12.58 13.53
C PRO A 214 2.05 13.66 14.11
N VAL A 215 1.10 13.26 14.96
CA VAL A 215 0.34 14.21 15.79
C VAL A 215 1.28 14.72 16.87
N ILE A 216 1.53 16.03 16.86
CA ILE A 216 2.43 16.69 17.81
C ILE A 216 1.60 17.68 18.62
N ASP A 217 1.61 17.52 19.93
CA ASP A 217 0.99 18.47 20.86
C ASP A 217 1.67 19.82 20.79
N LYS A 218 0.92 20.87 21.11
CA LYS A 218 1.49 22.20 21.29
C LYS A 218 2.50 22.21 22.44
N HIS A 219 3.32 23.25 22.42
CA HIS A 219 4.31 23.50 23.45
C HIS A 219 3.70 23.39 24.86
N HIS A 220 4.44 22.80 25.80
CA HIS A 220 3.98 22.52 27.17
C HIS A 220 3.49 23.77 27.92
N THR A 221 3.90 24.97 27.51
CA THR A 221 3.40 26.25 28.06
C THR A 221 1.94 26.54 27.67
N VAL A 222 1.51 26.10 26.48
CA VAL A 222 0.16 26.37 25.94
C VAL A 222 -0.84 25.32 26.41
N MET A 223 -0.40 24.08 26.60
CA MET A 223 -1.26 22.96 26.98
C MET A 223 -2.08 23.20 28.26
N PRO A 224 -1.53 23.77 29.35
CA PRO A 224 -2.30 24.10 30.55
C PRO A 224 -3.41 25.13 30.29
N LEU A 225 -3.16 26.12 29.43
CA LEU A 225 -4.16 27.14 29.08
C LEU A 225 -5.34 26.52 28.32
N LEU A 226 -5.06 25.59 27.41
CA LEU A 226 -6.11 24.86 26.69
C LEU A 226 -6.90 23.93 27.61
N ALA A 227 -6.25 23.28 28.57
CA ALA A 227 -6.90 22.42 29.56
C ALA A 227 -7.82 23.22 30.51
N GLU A 228 -7.40 24.41 30.93
CA GLU A 228 -8.24 25.31 31.73
C GLU A 228 -9.50 25.72 30.94
N PHE A 229 -9.33 26.06 29.66
CA PHE A 229 -10.45 26.46 28.83
C PHE A 229 -11.41 25.29 28.56
N GLU A 230 -10.89 24.07 28.36
CA GLU A 230 -11.70 22.85 28.22
C GLU A 230 -12.53 22.58 29.46
N THR A 231 -11.94 22.74 30.65
CA THR A 231 -12.63 22.59 31.93
C THR A 231 -13.79 23.59 32.07
N LYS A 232 -13.56 24.86 31.71
CA LYS A 232 -14.61 25.90 31.71
C LYS A 232 -15.72 25.59 30.71
N LEU A 233 -15.35 25.10 29.52
CA LEU A 233 -16.30 24.76 28.48
C LEU A 233 -17.18 23.58 28.89
N GLU A 234 -16.61 22.54 29.48
CA GLU A 234 -17.34 21.37 29.96
C GLU A 234 -18.31 21.73 31.10
N ALA A 235 -17.88 22.55 32.05
CA ALA A 235 -18.76 23.08 33.09
C ALA A 235 -19.94 23.87 32.51
N THR A 236 -19.70 24.65 31.45
CA THR A 236 -20.74 25.44 30.75
C THR A 236 -21.72 24.52 30.02
N ILE A 237 -21.23 23.49 29.34
CA ILE A 237 -22.05 22.47 28.65
C ILE A 237 -23.01 21.79 29.64
N GLN A 238 -22.53 21.43 30.83
CA GLN A 238 -23.35 20.71 31.83
C GLN A 238 -24.54 21.52 32.36
N VAL A 239 -24.42 22.86 32.40
CA VAL A 239 -25.48 23.74 32.93
C VAL A 239 -26.34 24.38 31.84
N THR A 240 -26.01 24.18 30.56
CA THR A 240 -26.73 24.79 29.44
C THR A 240 -27.95 23.96 29.04
N SER A 241 -29.14 24.53 29.17
CA SER A 241 -30.41 23.90 28.79
C SER A 241 -30.88 24.24 27.37
N ASP A 242 -30.35 25.33 26.78
CA ASP A 242 -30.65 25.71 25.40
C ASP A 242 -29.95 24.77 24.41
N LYS A 243 -30.73 24.17 23.49
CA LYS A 243 -30.25 23.17 22.54
C LYS A 243 -29.31 23.77 21.50
N ASP A 244 -29.57 25.00 21.05
CA ASP A 244 -28.74 25.64 20.02
C ASP A 244 -27.40 26.05 20.63
N ALA A 245 -27.42 26.64 21.83
CA ALA A 245 -26.22 26.90 22.61
C ALA A 245 -25.43 25.61 22.92
N LEU A 246 -26.10 24.52 23.30
CA LEU A 246 -25.45 23.23 23.56
C LEU A 246 -24.74 22.68 22.31
N SER A 247 -25.39 22.79 21.14
CA SER A 247 -24.80 22.39 19.85
C SER A 247 -23.54 23.22 19.54
N ALA A 248 -23.61 24.55 19.70
CA ALA A 248 -22.48 25.44 19.50
C ALA A 248 -21.32 25.16 20.47
N LEU A 249 -21.61 24.90 21.76
CA LEU A 249 -20.59 24.56 22.76
C LEU A 249 -19.90 23.22 22.47
N LYS A 250 -20.65 22.22 22.00
CA LYS A 250 -20.06 20.94 21.56
C LYS A 250 -19.18 21.10 20.33
N SER A 251 -19.59 21.94 19.37
CA SER A 251 -18.74 22.29 18.22
C SER A 251 -17.43 22.94 18.67
N LEU A 252 -17.51 23.90 19.61
CA LEU A 252 -16.32 24.55 20.18
C LEU A 252 -15.42 23.56 20.94
N GLN A 253 -16.00 22.54 21.59
CA GLN A 253 -15.25 21.51 22.31
C GLN A 253 -14.40 20.67 21.33
N GLU A 254 -14.97 20.27 20.20
CA GLU A 254 -14.24 19.56 19.15
C GLU A 254 -13.16 20.44 18.50
N GLU A 255 -13.45 21.73 18.26
CA GLU A 255 -12.42 22.69 17.81
C GLU A 255 -11.27 22.83 18.81
N LEU A 256 -11.57 22.87 20.11
CA LEU A 256 -10.55 23.00 21.14
C LEU A 256 -9.66 21.75 21.20
N ARG A 257 -10.25 20.55 21.09
CA ARG A 257 -9.52 19.27 20.98
C ARG A 257 -8.59 19.29 19.77
N PHE A 258 -9.07 19.73 18.61
CA PHE A 258 -8.23 19.88 17.42
C PHE A 258 -7.08 20.89 17.62
N ARG A 259 -7.33 21.99 18.34
CA ARG A 259 -6.32 23.02 18.64
C ARG A 259 -5.26 22.61 19.66
N LYS A 260 -5.34 21.43 20.29
CA LYS A 260 -4.27 20.90 21.15
C LYS A 260 -3.02 20.55 20.35
N GLY A 261 -3.17 20.13 19.10
CA GLY A 261 -2.06 19.87 18.19
C GLY A 261 -1.49 21.12 17.54
N ILE A 262 -0.23 21.04 17.09
CA ILE A 262 0.33 22.02 16.16
C ILE A 262 -0.35 21.91 14.79
N SER A 263 -0.28 22.97 13.96
CA SER A 263 -0.94 22.95 12.65
C SER A 263 -0.36 21.86 11.74
N ILE A 264 -1.14 21.38 10.77
CA ILE A 264 -0.66 20.38 9.79
C ILE A 264 0.61 20.87 9.09
N SER A 265 0.66 22.13 8.66
CA SER A 265 1.86 22.74 8.08
C SER A 265 3.09 22.63 9.00
N GLN A 266 2.93 22.84 10.31
CA GLN A 266 4.01 22.66 11.28
C GLN A 266 4.37 21.18 11.47
N ARG A 267 3.39 20.27 11.50
CA ARG A 267 3.64 18.81 11.56
C ARG A 267 4.44 18.33 10.35
N LEU A 268 4.09 18.80 9.15
CA LEU A 268 4.83 18.52 7.92
C LEU A 268 6.26 19.05 7.98
N ARG A 269 6.44 20.29 8.44
CA ARG A 269 7.77 20.87 8.63
C ARG A 269 8.61 20.04 9.61
N SER A 270 8.04 19.69 10.76
CA SER A 270 8.71 18.85 11.78
C SER A 270 9.05 17.46 11.25
N LEU A 271 8.17 16.84 10.47
CA LEU A 271 8.41 15.55 9.82
C LEU A 271 9.69 15.59 8.97
N ILE A 272 9.87 16.62 8.14
CA ILE A 272 11.06 16.76 7.29
C ILE A 272 12.31 17.12 8.11
N LEU A 273 12.19 17.99 9.10
CA LEU A 273 13.34 18.39 9.94
C LEU A 273 13.92 17.23 10.77
N ASN A 274 13.09 16.23 11.08
CA ASN A 274 13.49 15.04 11.83
C ASN A 274 13.99 13.89 10.94
N GLU A 275 14.07 14.09 9.63
CA GLU A 275 14.46 13.05 8.69
C GLU A 275 15.97 12.88 8.61
N GLU A 276 16.48 11.80 9.23
CA GLU A 276 17.91 11.62 9.48
C GLU A 276 18.76 11.44 8.21
N SER A 277 18.14 10.94 7.13
CA SER A 277 18.79 10.69 5.85
C SER A 277 19.30 11.95 5.13
N LEU A 278 18.79 13.13 5.50
CA LEU A 278 19.19 14.41 4.93
C LEU A 278 20.19 15.13 5.83
N ASN A 279 21.06 15.99 5.25
CA ASN A 279 21.86 16.91 6.07
C ASN A 279 21.02 18.12 6.55
N ALA A 280 21.54 18.88 7.53
CA ALA A 280 20.78 19.98 8.14
C ALA A 280 20.30 21.05 7.14
N SER A 281 21.13 21.43 6.17
CA SER A 281 20.79 22.40 5.14
C SER A 281 19.68 21.88 4.21
N GLU A 282 19.79 20.62 3.79
CA GLU A 282 18.78 19.96 2.95
C GLU A 282 17.43 19.83 3.67
N ARG A 283 17.45 19.50 4.97
CA ARG A 283 16.24 19.43 5.80
C ARG A 283 15.55 20.78 5.86
N GLU A 284 16.29 21.86 6.11
CA GLU A 284 15.71 23.20 6.18
C GLU A 284 15.11 23.67 4.85
N ASP A 285 15.83 23.46 3.73
CA ASP A 285 15.35 23.81 2.39
C ASP A 285 14.10 23.01 2.01
N LEU A 286 14.12 21.68 2.20
CA LEU A 286 12.97 20.84 1.89
C LEU A 286 11.77 21.16 2.80
N ALA A 287 11.99 21.39 4.10
CA ALA A 287 10.94 21.75 5.03
C ALA A 287 10.30 23.11 4.71
N LYS A 288 11.08 24.06 4.18
CA LYS A 288 10.55 25.32 3.66
C LYS A 288 9.68 25.08 2.42
N LYS A 289 10.19 24.36 1.42
CA LYS A 289 9.46 24.08 0.17
C LYS A 289 8.18 23.29 0.39
N ILE A 290 8.15 22.37 1.36
CA ILE A 290 6.93 21.66 1.76
C ILE A 290 5.93 22.59 2.45
N GLY A 291 6.40 23.55 3.25
CA GLY A 291 5.54 24.60 3.79
C GLY A 291 4.87 25.43 2.68
N ASP A 292 5.66 25.83 1.67
CA ASP A 292 5.17 26.59 0.51
C ASP A 292 4.16 25.76 -0.32
N ALA A 293 4.46 24.48 -0.56
CA ALA A 293 3.55 23.55 -1.24
C ALA A 293 2.23 23.37 -0.48
N TYR A 294 2.28 23.20 0.85
CA TYR A 294 1.07 23.10 1.66
C TYR A 294 0.24 24.39 1.63
N GLY A 295 0.89 25.56 1.60
CA GLY A 295 0.22 26.84 1.38
C GLY A 295 -0.53 26.87 0.05
N LEU A 296 0.12 26.42 -1.03
CA LEU A 296 -0.51 26.31 -2.36
C LEU A 296 -1.75 25.42 -2.32
N ARG A 297 -1.72 24.26 -1.64
CA ARG A 297 -2.91 23.40 -1.45
C ARG A 297 -4.10 24.15 -0.86
N SER A 298 -3.87 25.04 0.11
CA SER A 298 -4.93 25.86 0.69
C SER A 298 -5.54 26.81 -0.36
N THR A 299 -4.71 27.55 -1.09
CA THR A 299 -5.17 28.45 -2.17
C THR A 299 -5.94 27.68 -3.24
N MET A 300 -5.46 26.51 -3.64
CA MET A 300 -6.09 25.69 -4.68
C MET A 300 -7.51 25.24 -4.34
N LEU A 301 -7.79 24.94 -3.07
CA LEU A 301 -9.11 24.48 -2.64
C LEU A 301 -10.13 25.60 -2.50
N HIS A 302 -9.68 26.84 -2.29
CA HIS A 302 -10.55 27.99 -2.08
C HIS A 302 -10.68 28.87 -3.34
N ASP A 303 -9.57 29.10 -4.03
CA ASP A 303 -9.45 30.11 -5.09
C ASP A 303 -9.15 29.51 -6.47
N GLY A 304 -8.84 28.21 -6.55
CA GLY A 304 -8.38 27.54 -7.78
C GLY A 304 -6.89 27.78 -8.09
N ILE A 305 -6.41 27.33 -9.26
CA ILE A 305 -5.02 27.50 -9.71
C ILE A 305 -4.95 28.50 -10.87
N SER A 306 -4.03 29.46 -10.79
CA SER A 306 -3.66 30.35 -11.91
C SER A 306 -2.24 30.16 -12.43
N ASP A 307 -1.36 29.47 -11.68
CA ASP A 307 0.07 29.34 -11.99
C ASP A 307 0.50 27.86 -12.11
N ALA A 308 0.61 27.41 -13.37
CA ALA A 308 0.97 26.02 -13.68
C ALA A 308 2.42 25.67 -13.31
N GLN A 309 3.33 26.64 -13.32
CA GLN A 309 4.74 26.41 -13.00
C GLN A 309 4.88 26.13 -11.50
N LYS A 310 4.26 26.96 -10.65
CA LYS A 310 4.25 26.73 -9.19
C LYS A 310 3.64 25.39 -8.82
N LEU A 311 2.56 24.99 -9.51
CA LEU A 311 1.96 23.67 -9.29
C LEU A 311 2.92 22.54 -9.64
N SER A 312 3.62 22.63 -10.77
CA SER A 312 4.61 21.62 -11.17
C SER A 312 5.75 21.52 -10.16
N GLU A 313 6.31 22.65 -9.72
CA GLU A 313 7.39 22.68 -8.72
C GLU A 313 6.93 22.12 -7.37
N ALA A 314 5.71 22.45 -6.94
CA ALA A 314 5.11 21.91 -5.73
C ALA A 314 4.86 20.40 -5.83
N MET A 315 4.39 19.92 -6.99
CA MET A 315 4.21 18.49 -7.29
C MET A 315 5.53 17.73 -7.17
N ASP A 316 6.59 18.19 -7.82
CA ASP A 316 7.90 17.53 -7.80
C ASP A 316 8.51 17.53 -6.40
N THR A 317 8.41 18.66 -5.68
CA THR A 317 8.86 18.77 -4.29
C THR A 317 8.12 17.78 -3.39
N THR A 318 6.79 17.71 -3.52
CA THR A 318 5.95 16.84 -2.70
C THR A 318 6.23 15.38 -3.00
N LEU A 319 6.34 15.00 -4.29
CA LEU A 319 6.71 13.66 -4.70
C LEU A 319 8.07 13.25 -4.14
N ARG A 320 9.07 14.14 -4.22
CA ARG A 320 10.40 13.91 -3.64
C ARG A 320 10.31 13.66 -2.14
N ALA A 321 9.58 14.49 -1.39
CA ALA A 321 9.42 14.32 0.04
C ALA A 321 8.72 13.02 0.40
N VAL A 322 7.59 12.69 -0.26
CA VAL A 322 6.86 11.43 -0.04
C VAL A 322 7.77 10.23 -0.29
N LYS A 323 8.49 10.19 -1.43
CA LYS A 323 9.38 9.08 -1.74
C LYS A 323 10.53 8.96 -0.74
N LEU A 324 11.09 10.08 -0.29
CA LEU A 324 12.17 10.10 0.68
C LEU A 324 11.72 9.55 2.04
N ILE A 325 10.60 10.05 2.57
CA ILE A 325 10.05 9.60 3.85
C ILE A 325 9.65 8.12 3.75
N LEU A 326 8.94 7.71 2.68
CA LEU A 326 8.53 6.31 2.53
C LEU A 326 9.73 5.35 2.37
N ARG A 327 10.81 5.77 1.69
CA ARG A 327 12.05 4.98 1.62
C ARG A 327 12.69 4.84 3.00
N ALA A 328 12.78 5.94 3.76
CA ALA A 328 13.31 5.92 5.12
C ALA A 328 12.48 4.99 6.03
N ARG A 329 11.14 5.08 5.96
CA ARG A 329 10.24 4.19 6.72
C ARG A 329 10.39 2.74 6.32
N LEU A 330 10.56 2.43 5.02
CA LEU A 330 10.86 1.06 4.55
C LEU A 330 12.31 0.62 4.82
N GLY A 331 13.12 1.46 5.47
CA GLY A 331 14.53 1.23 5.70
C GLY A 331 15.33 1.05 4.42
N LEU A 332 14.84 1.52 3.26
CA LEU A 332 15.55 1.49 1.98
C LEU A 332 16.65 2.57 1.99
N SER A 333 17.80 2.28 1.37
CA SER A 333 18.83 3.31 1.18
C SER A 333 18.21 4.51 0.47
N THR A 334 18.45 5.72 0.98
CA THR A 334 17.94 7.00 0.42
C THR A 334 18.78 7.47 -0.74
#